data_AF-A0A0R0FU04-F1
#
_entry.id   AF-A0A0R0FU04-F1
#
_cell.length_a   1.000
_cell.length_b   1.000
_cell.length_c   1.000
_cell.angle_alpha   90.00
_cell.angle_beta   90.00
_cell.angle_gamma   90.00
#
_symmetry.space_group_name_H-M   'P 1'
#
loop_
_entity.id
_entity.type
_entity.pdbx_description
1 polymer ?
#
loop_
_entity_poly.entity_id
_entity_poly.type
_entity_poly.pdbx_seq_one_letter_code
_entity_poly.pdbx_strand_id
1 'polypeptide(L)'
;MEGDGCNVKMLVKIHTNWFAPFAFPVRLAHKIEGCFELSKYVLFTRPPISSSFEVDNDKARKRRSSWRCGCGSEEARRAVSSYLGELGVSEEDSVWISSKSPEYVKMLVEGVRDLEQWQIALAGLSFKDKIIHIAAQKGDKGKVAYLESLGFTLSSSMNIARYLPSDTHTLPSLMHKVTRIKQLLFFSPTPDHHLLIKSIRLMMRHLSISIDEDLQHTLSFFEKLQAKPGGLGILAYKNAAFRSLIESFPRLLQLSVDNHFTPILHFLHNFGIPTFRISNIILAFPPLLFWDLQLLQTRLLVFKEIDLPDKDYAKLLLKYPWLLSTSIQENYTELLAFSYSIKVLSWLHVSISFWMHM
;
A
#
# COMPACT_ATOMS: atom_id res chain seq x y z
N MET A 1 -31.97 -44.38 41.16
CA MET A 1 -31.63 -44.30 39.72
C MET A 1 -32.08 -42.95 39.21
N GLU A 2 -31.41 -42.48 38.17
CA GLU A 2 -31.60 -41.20 37.46
C GLU A 2 -30.93 -39.98 38.12
N GLY A 3 -29.90 -39.51 37.43
CA GLY A 3 -29.26 -38.22 37.65
C GLY A 3 -29.74 -37.22 36.62
N ASP A 4 -29.31 -35.97 36.79
CA ASP A 4 -29.29 -35.02 35.70
C ASP A 4 -28.14 -34.04 35.89
N GLY A 5 -27.27 -34.00 34.86
CA GLY A 5 -26.13 -33.13 34.78
C GLY A 5 -26.48 -31.96 33.86
N CYS A 6 -26.58 -30.76 34.42
CA CYS A 6 -26.79 -29.56 33.61
C CYS A 6 -25.44 -29.02 33.11
N ASN A 7 -25.05 -29.44 31.91
CA ASN A 7 -23.96 -28.88 31.13
C ASN A 7 -24.52 -27.72 30.29
N VAL A 8 -24.33 -26.48 30.75
CA VAL A 8 -24.73 -25.29 29.97
C VAL A 8 -23.64 -24.97 28.95
N LYS A 9 -23.71 -25.62 27.79
CA LYS A 9 -23.06 -25.14 26.56
C LYS A 9 -23.83 -23.91 26.06
N MET A 10 -23.31 -22.71 26.33
CA MET A 10 -23.76 -21.50 25.65
C MET A 10 -23.13 -21.46 24.25
N LEU A 11 -23.78 -22.14 23.29
CA LEU A 11 -23.51 -21.99 21.87
C LEU A 11 -24.12 -20.65 21.42
N VAL A 12 -23.28 -19.63 21.27
CA VAL A 12 -23.68 -18.41 20.56
C VAL A 12 -23.86 -18.78 19.09
N LYS A 13 -25.12 -18.70 18.61
CA LYS A 13 -25.49 -18.90 17.21
C LYS A 13 -24.72 -17.92 16.32
N ILE A 14 -23.80 -18.43 15.51
CA ILE A 14 -23.25 -17.69 14.38
C ILE A 14 -24.31 -17.70 13.28
N HIS A 15 -24.78 -16.51 12.88
CA HIS A 15 -25.67 -16.37 11.74
C HIS A 15 -24.86 -16.62 10.46
N THR A 16 -24.89 -17.86 9.96
CA THR A 16 -24.30 -18.22 8.66
C THR A 16 -25.24 -17.77 7.56
N ASN A 17 -25.16 -16.50 7.14
CA ASN A 17 -25.74 -16.02 5.90
C ASN A 17 -25.02 -14.75 5.43
N TRP A 18 -23.88 -14.93 4.74
CA TRP A 18 -23.44 -13.99 3.72
C TRP A 18 -22.49 -14.67 2.72
N PHE A 19 -23.05 -15.61 1.94
CA PHE A 19 -22.55 -15.93 0.61
C PHE A 19 -23.77 -16.02 -0.31
N ALA A 20 -24.16 -14.89 -0.89
CA ALA A 20 -24.93 -14.85 -2.12
C ALA A 20 -24.55 -13.56 -2.89
N PRO A 21 -24.37 -13.64 -4.22
CA PRO A 21 -23.82 -12.56 -5.03
C PRO A 21 -24.85 -11.45 -5.23
N PHE A 22 -24.51 -10.22 -4.88
CA PHE A 22 -25.33 -9.06 -5.26
C PHE A 22 -25.12 -8.75 -6.74
N ALA A 23 -25.92 -9.39 -7.58
CA ALA A 23 -26.46 -8.78 -8.78
C ALA A 23 -27.56 -7.80 -8.36
N PHE A 24 -27.43 -6.53 -8.72
CA PHE A 24 -28.49 -5.54 -8.53
C PHE A 24 -29.48 -5.59 -9.70
N PRO A 25 -30.78 -5.76 -9.45
CA PRO A 25 -31.83 -5.22 -10.30
C PRO A 25 -32.36 -3.93 -9.66
N VAL A 26 -32.41 -2.83 -10.41
CA VAL A 26 -33.24 -1.69 -10.05
C VAL A 26 -34.27 -1.52 -11.16
N ARG A 27 -35.54 -1.85 -10.85
CA ARG A 27 -36.71 -1.32 -11.53
C ARG A 27 -37.41 -0.39 -10.56
N LEU A 28 -37.40 0.90 -10.86
CA LEU A 28 -38.41 1.85 -10.43
C LEU A 28 -38.90 2.55 -11.69
N ALA A 29 -40.11 2.20 -12.11
CA ALA A 29 -40.85 2.95 -13.11
C ALA A 29 -41.64 4.03 -12.37
N HIS A 30 -41.42 5.30 -12.69
CA HIS A 30 -42.51 6.27 -12.87
C HIS A 30 -42.08 7.31 -13.89
N LYS A 31 -43.02 7.52 -14.81
CA LYS A 31 -42.96 8.24 -16.08
C LYS A 31 -43.01 9.75 -15.84
N ILE A 32 -42.01 10.48 -16.34
CA ILE A 32 -42.14 11.88 -16.74
C ILE A 32 -41.42 12.02 -18.08
N GLU A 33 -42.20 12.27 -19.13
CA GLU A 33 -41.74 12.60 -20.48
C GLU A 33 -41.08 13.97 -20.47
N GLY A 34 -39.90 14.09 -21.10
CA GLY A 34 -39.20 15.36 -21.29
C GLY A 34 -37.93 15.14 -22.10
N CYS A 35 -38.05 15.32 -23.42
CA CYS A 35 -36.97 15.29 -24.41
C CYS A 35 -35.75 16.12 -23.97
N PHE A 36 -34.52 15.59 -24.06
CA PHE A 36 -33.33 16.39 -24.39
C PHE A 36 -32.23 15.50 -25.02
N GLU A 37 -31.56 16.08 -26.00
CA GLU A 37 -30.72 15.48 -27.04
C GLU A 37 -29.41 14.86 -26.56
N LEU A 38 -29.03 13.72 -27.15
CA LEU A 38 -27.68 13.14 -27.05
C LEU A 38 -26.80 13.65 -28.21
N SER A 39 -25.96 14.63 -27.91
CA SER A 39 -24.93 15.13 -28.83
C SER A 39 -23.68 14.23 -28.83
N LYS A 40 -23.59 13.39 -29.87
CA LYS A 40 -22.40 13.02 -30.68
C LYS A 40 -21.16 12.47 -29.96
N TYR A 41 -21.12 11.14 -29.84
CA TYR A 41 -19.87 10.38 -30.00
C TYR A 41 -19.56 10.26 -31.50
N VAL A 42 -18.39 10.74 -31.94
CA VAL A 42 -17.92 10.55 -33.32
C VAL A 42 -17.28 9.16 -33.42
N LEU A 43 -18.05 8.22 -33.95
CA LEU A 43 -17.54 6.99 -34.54
C LEU A 43 -16.77 7.36 -35.82
N PHE A 44 -15.45 7.16 -35.82
CA PHE A 44 -14.66 7.26 -37.05
C PHE A 44 -14.96 6.03 -37.91
N THR A 45 -15.81 6.21 -38.93
CA THR A 45 -16.04 5.26 -40.01
C THR A 45 -14.84 5.23 -40.94
N ARG A 46 -14.43 4.03 -41.36
CA ARG A 46 -13.37 3.78 -42.36
C ARG A 46 -13.80 4.35 -43.72
N PRO A 47 -12.91 5.01 -44.50
CA PRO A 47 -13.11 5.13 -45.93
C PRO A 47 -12.61 3.85 -46.65
N PRO A 48 -13.17 3.52 -47.82
CA PRO A 48 -12.75 2.35 -48.58
C PRO A 48 -11.37 2.59 -49.21
N ILE A 49 -10.50 1.59 -49.13
CA ILE A 49 -9.19 1.58 -49.76
C ILE A 49 -9.37 1.24 -51.24
N SER A 50 -8.87 2.10 -52.13
CA SER A 50 -8.49 1.69 -53.49
C SER A 50 -7.11 2.26 -53.84
N SER A 51 -6.34 1.43 -54.54
CA SER A 51 -5.01 1.65 -55.14
C SER A 51 -3.77 1.67 -54.23
N SER A 52 -3.20 0.47 -54.09
CA SER A 52 -1.80 0.14 -54.32
C SER A 52 -0.75 1.26 -54.18
N PHE A 53 -0.23 1.44 -52.97
CA PHE A 53 1.14 1.91 -52.77
C PHE A 53 1.92 0.79 -52.11
N GLU A 54 2.89 0.22 -52.82
CA GLU A 54 3.84 -0.73 -52.27
C GLU A 54 4.65 -0.03 -51.16
N VAL A 55 4.36 -0.38 -49.91
CA VAL A 55 5.18 0.01 -48.77
C VAL A 55 6.46 -0.81 -48.82
N ASP A 56 7.58 -0.13 -49.10
CA ASP A 56 8.93 -0.66 -49.12
C ASP A 56 9.28 -1.35 -47.79
N ASN A 57 9.05 -2.67 -47.76
CA ASN A 57 9.10 -3.52 -46.57
C ASN A 57 10.56 -3.74 -46.09
N ASP A 58 11.55 -3.41 -46.93
CA ASP A 58 12.97 -3.54 -46.61
C ASP A 58 13.47 -2.44 -45.67
N LYS A 59 12.87 -1.23 -45.69
CA LYS A 59 13.17 -0.18 -44.69
C LYS A 59 12.64 -0.53 -43.30
N ALA A 60 11.45 -1.13 -43.21
CA ALA A 60 10.89 -1.61 -41.95
C ALA A 60 11.71 -2.79 -41.38
N ARG A 61 12.24 -3.66 -42.24
CA ARG A 61 13.06 -4.82 -41.88
C ARG A 61 14.49 -4.42 -41.46
N LYS A 62 15.12 -3.45 -42.14
CA LYS A 62 16.40 -2.83 -41.70
C LYS A 62 16.28 -2.04 -40.40
N ARG A 63 15.13 -1.38 -40.16
CA ARG A 63 14.88 -0.72 -38.88
C ARG A 63 14.76 -1.76 -37.76
N ARG A 64 14.03 -2.86 -37.94
CA ARG A 64 13.95 -3.95 -36.94
C ARG A 64 15.31 -4.56 -36.55
N SER A 65 16.29 -4.61 -37.46
CA SER A 65 17.61 -5.19 -37.15
C SER A 65 18.52 -4.24 -36.37
N SER A 66 18.40 -2.92 -36.53
CA SER A 66 19.15 -1.91 -35.77
C SER A 66 18.89 -1.98 -34.26
N TRP A 67 17.67 -2.34 -33.86
CA TRP A 67 17.24 -2.39 -32.46
C TRP A 67 17.53 -3.71 -31.74
N ARG A 68 18.10 -4.71 -32.43
CA ARG A 68 18.66 -5.91 -31.77
C ARG A 68 20.00 -5.62 -31.08
N CYS A 69 20.56 -4.43 -31.27
CA CYS A 69 21.82 -4.02 -30.68
C CYS A 69 21.57 -3.30 -29.35
N GLY A 70 22.29 -3.67 -28.28
CA GLY A 70 22.16 -3.06 -26.94
C GLY A 70 22.36 -1.54 -26.87
N CYS A 71 22.81 -0.92 -27.97
CA CYS A 71 23.00 0.52 -28.13
C CYS A 71 21.70 1.34 -27.91
N GLY A 72 20.54 0.85 -28.37
CA GLY A 72 19.27 1.59 -28.24
C GLY A 72 18.74 1.66 -26.80
N SER A 73 19.06 0.65 -25.97
CA SER A 73 18.67 0.64 -24.55
C SER A 73 19.51 1.62 -23.73
N GLU A 74 20.80 1.74 -24.05
CA GLU A 74 21.70 2.70 -23.39
C GLU A 74 21.33 4.15 -23.73
N GLU A 75 21.04 4.42 -25.00
CA GLU A 75 20.60 5.74 -25.44
C GLU A 75 19.26 6.14 -24.80
N ALA A 76 18.30 5.22 -24.72
CA ALA A 76 17.02 5.45 -24.03
C ALA A 76 17.23 5.74 -22.53
N ARG A 77 18.17 5.04 -21.87
CA ARG A 77 18.50 5.29 -20.47
C ARG A 77 19.06 6.70 -20.26
N ARG A 78 20.00 7.13 -21.12
CA ARG A 78 20.54 8.51 -21.07
C ARG A 78 19.46 9.55 -21.33
N ALA A 79 18.51 9.26 -22.22
CA ALA A 79 17.36 10.14 -22.45
C ALA A 79 16.49 10.29 -21.20
N VAL A 80 16.19 9.18 -20.51
CA VAL A 80 15.46 9.23 -19.23
C VAL A 80 16.26 9.98 -18.15
N SER A 81 17.57 9.78 -18.06
CA SER A 81 18.42 10.55 -17.14
C SER A 81 18.37 12.05 -17.43
N SER A 82 18.41 12.45 -18.71
CA SER A 82 18.27 13.86 -19.13
C SER A 82 16.92 14.44 -18.71
N TYR A 83 15.83 13.69 -18.91
CA TYR A 83 14.49 14.09 -18.49
C TYR A 83 14.36 14.24 -16.97
N LEU A 84 14.95 13.34 -16.19
CA LEU A 84 14.96 13.45 -14.73
C LEU A 84 15.73 14.69 -14.25
N GLY A 85 16.84 15.02 -14.93
CA GLY A 85 17.58 16.26 -14.71
C GLY A 85 16.73 17.52 -14.95
N GLU A 86 15.92 17.54 -16.01
CA GLU A 86 14.97 18.63 -16.30
C GLU A 86 13.90 18.79 -15.19
N LEU A 87 13.59 17.72 -14.46
CA LEU A 87 12.69 17.73 -13.30
C LEU A 87 13.38 18.18 -11.99
N GLY A 88 14.66 18.55 -12.05
CA GLY A 88 15.45 19.05 -10.91
C GLY A 88 16.12 17.96 -10.07
N VAL A 89 16.21 16.73 -10.58
CA VAL A 89 16.95 15.64 -9.92
C VAL A 89 18.45 15.82 -10.18
N SER A 90 19.29 15.46 -9.20
CA SER A 90 20.75 15.53 -9.35
C SER A 90 21.23 14.63 -10.51
N GLU A 91 22.38 14.93 -11.09
CA GLU A 91 22.92 14.12 -12.19
C GLU A 91 23.19 12.67 -11.74
N GLU A 92 23.78 12.50 -10.56
CA GLU A 92 24.07 11.19 -9.98
C GLU A 92 22.78 10.37 -9.75
N ASP A 93 21.77 10.98 -9.13
CA ASP A 93 20.49 10.31 -8.88
C ASP A 93 19.74 10.00 -10.18
N SER A 94 19.82 10.88 -11.19
CA SER A 94 19.16 10.67 -12.49
C SER A 94 19.75 9.46 -13.23
N VAL A 95 21.09 9.35 -13.22
CA VAL A 95 21.79 8.19 -13.78
C VAL A 95 21.45 6.93 -12.98
N TRP A 96 21.43 7.02 -11.65
CA TRP A 96 21.08 5.90 -10.79
C TRP A 96 19.65 5.41 -11.05
N ILE A 97 18.65 6.31 -11.03
CA ILE A 97 17.24 5.99 -11.24
C ILE A 97 17.06 5.33 -12.60
N SER A 98 17.56 5.95 -13.67
CA SER A 98 17.41 5.42 -15.03
C SER A 98 18.07 4.04 -15.19
N SER A 99 19.20 3.79 -14.50
CA SER A 99 19.86 2.48 -14.49
C SER A 99 19.08 1.41 -13.71
N LYS A 100 18.31 1.81 -12.72
CA LYS A 100 17.54 0.93 -11.83
C LYS A 100 16.05 0.82 -12.21
N SER A 101 15.62 1.47 -13.29
CA SER A 101 14.25 1.41 -13.81
C SER A 101 14.16 0.86 -15.25
N PRO A 102 14.62 -0.37 -15.53
CA PRO A 102 14.66 -0.92 -16.88
C PRO A 102 13.27 -1.12 -17.52
N GLU A 103 12.23 -1.47 -16.74
CA GLU A 103 10.88 -1.68 -17.27
C GLU A 103 10.21 -0.36 -17.64
N TYR A 104 10.47 0.71 -16.88
CA TYR A 104 10.06 2.06 -17.25
C TYR A 104 10.71 2.51 -18.56
N VAL A 105 12.03 2.32 -18.70
CA VAL A 105 12.75 2.65 -19.94
C VAL A 105 12.17 1.85 -21.11
N LYS A 106 11.96 0.55 -20.93
CA LYS A 106 11.36 -0.32 -21.95
C LYS A 106 9.95 0.15 -22.35
N MET A 107 9.10 0.50 -21.39
CA MET A 107 7.76 1.05 -21.63
C MET A 107 7.82 2.32 -22.49
N LEU A 108 8.78 3.23 -22.25
CA LEU A 108 8.94 4.43 -23.07
C LEU A 108 9.39 4.09 -24.50
N VAL A 109 10.35 3.17 -24.64
CA VAL A 109 10.82 2.71 -25.96
C VAL A 109 9.69 2.04 -26.75
N GLU A 110 8.87 1.21 -26.11
CA GLU A 110 7.67 0.62 -26.72
C GLU A 110 6.68 1.71 -27.16
N GLY A 111 6.45 2.72 -26.32
CA GLY A 111 5.63 3.89 -26.70
C GLY A 111 6.16 4.63 -27.93
N VAL A 112 7.48 4.79 -28.08
CA VAL A 112 8.07 5.41 -29.29
C VAL A 112 7.77 4.56 -30.53
N ARG A 113 7.93 3.24 -30.42
CA ARG A 113 7.68 2.30 -31.53
C ARG A 113 6.22 2.33 -31.97
N ASP A 114 5.30 2.39 -31.03
CA ASP A 114 3.87 2.44 -31.32
C ASP A 114 3.52 3.74 -32.06
N LEU A 115 4.03 4.90 -31.60
CA LEU A 115 3.76 6.18 -32.26
C LEU A 115 4.42 6.31 -33.64
N GLU A 116 5.61 5.73 -33.85
CA GLU A 116 6.26 5.68 -35.17
C GLU A 116 5.45 4.87 -36.19
N GLN A 117 4.71 3.84 -35.74
CA GLN A 117 3.83 3.05 -36.60
C GLN A 117 2.62 3.86 -37.11
N TRP A 118 2.19 4.88 -36.37
CA TRP A 118 1.05 5.74 -36.74
C TRP A 118 1.44 7.04 -37.46
N GLN A 119 2.73 7.25 -37.79
CA GLN A 119 3.23 8.37 -38.62
C GLN A 119 2.82 9.78 -38.18
N ILE A 120 2.48 10.00 -36.90
CA ILE A 120 2.05 11.30 -36.37
C ILE A 120 3.18 12.01 -35.60
N ALA A 121 3.28 13.33 -35.80
CA ALA A 121 3.94 14.41 -35.03
C ALA A 121 5.39 14.28 -34.50
N LEU A 122 5.99 13.09 -34.44
CA LEU A 122 7.37 12.86 -34.00
C LEU A 122 8.38 12.85 -35.15
N ALA A 123 7.93 13.18 -36.37
CA ALA A 123 8.78 13.24 -37.56
C ALA A 123 9.80 14.38 -37.42
N GLY A 124 11.08 14.03 -37.31
CA GLY A 124 12.19 14.99 -37.21
C GLY A 124 12.85 15.09 -35.82
N LEU A 125 12.24 14.55 -34.77
CA LEU A 125 12.84 14.51 -33.44
C LEU A 125 13.91 13.42 -33.32
N SER A 126 14.99 13.71 -32.57
CA SER A 126 15.99 12.69 -32.25
C SER A 126 15.38 11.59 -31.38
N PHE A 127 15.97 10.40 -31.36
CA PHE A 127 15.44 9.31 -30.53
C PHE A 127 15.37 9.70 -29.04
N LYS A 128 16.37 10.44 -28.56
CA LYS A 128 16.39 11.05 -27.23
C LYS A 128 15.14 11.93 -27.01
N ASP A 129 14.87 12.87 -27.90
CA ASP A 129 13.75 13.81 -27.75
C ASP A 129 12.39 13.11 -27.81
N LYS A 130 12.28 12.05 -28.62
CA LYS A 130 11.07 11.21 -28.66
C LYS A 130 10.78 10.56 -27.31
N ILE A 131 11.80 10.02 -26.65
CA ILE A 131 11.65 9.40 -25.33
C ILE A 131 11.24 10.44 -24.28
N ILE A 132 11.89 11.61 -24.27
CA ILE A 132 11.56 12.71 -23.36
C ILE A 132 10.12 13.17 -23.58
N HIS A 133 9.71 13.33 -24.83
CA HIS A 133 8.36 13.72 -25.19
C HIS A 133 7.30 12.73 -24.67
N ILE A 134 7.52 11.42 -24.84
CA ILE A 134 6.59 10.39 -24.35
C ILE A 134 6.56 10.35 -22.81
N ALA A 135 7.72 10.52 -22.16
CA ALA A 135 7.78 10.59 -20.70
C ALA A 135 6.98 11.79 -20.18
N ALA A 136 7.09 12.95 -20.84
CA ALA A 136 6.30 14.14 -20.50
C ALA A 136 4.80 13.92 -20.73
N GLN A 137 4.40 13.31 -21.85
CA GLN A 137 3.00 13.00 -22.17
C GLN A 137 2.33 12.07 -21.16
N LYS A 138 3.09 11.13 -20.55
CA LYS A 138 2.55 10.24 -19.51
C LYS A 138 2.13 10.97 -18.24
N GLY A 139 2.62 12.19 -18.00
CA GLY A 139 2.22 13.02 -16.86
C GLY A 139 2.64 12.48 -15.49
N ASP A 140 3.50 11.45 -15.46
CA ASP A 140 3.99 10.84 -14.22
C ASP A 140 5.06 11.70 -13.54
N LYS A 141 5.68 12.64 -14.27
CA LYS A 141 6.76 13.52 -13.81
C LYS A 141 7.92 12.71 -13.17
N GLY A 142 8.28 11.60 -13.79
CA GLY A 142 9.39 10.73 -13.34
C GLY A 142 9.13 9.91 -12.06
N LYS A 143 7.92 10.01 -11.47
CA LYS A 143 7.58 9.27 -10.23
C LYS A 143 7.64 7.76 -10.43
N VAL A 144 7.20 7.25 -11.58
CA VAL A 144 7.19 5.79 -11.85
C VAL A 144 8.61 5.26 -11.96
N ALA A 145 9.51 5.97 -12.65
CA ALA A 145 10.92 5.60 -12.74
C ALA A 145 11.59 5.54 -11.36
N TYR A 146 11.35 6.57 -10.53
CA TYR A 146 11.87 6.63 -9.17
C TYR A 146 11.31 5.50 -8.27
N LEU A 147 10.03 5.18 -8.35
CA LEU A 147 9.47 4.07 -7.60
C LEU A 147 10.06 2.74 -8.07
N GLU A 148 10.19 2.52 -9.38
CA GLU A 148 10.82 1.29 -9.88
C GLU A 148 12.27 1.15 -9.39
N SER A 149 13.04 2.24 -9.33
CA SER A 149 14.43 2.20 -8.85
C SER A 149 14.56 1.84 -7.36
N LEU A 150 13.52 2.06 -6.55
CA LEU A 150 13.42 1.57 -5.17
C LEU A 150 13.09 0.07 -5.08
N GLY A 151 12.81 -0.57 -6.22
CA GLY A 151 12.53 -2.00 -6.36
C GLY A 151 11.04 -2.35 -6.39
N PHE A 152 10.14 -1.38 -6.58
CA PHE A 152 8.73 -1.68 -6.86
C PHE A 152 8.58 -2.22 -8.29
N THR A 153 7.56 -3.04 -8.56
CA THR A 153 7.27 -3.46 -9.95
C THR A 153 6.74 -2.28 -10.76
N LEU A 154 6.80 -2.34 -12.10
CA LEU A 154 6.27 -1.27 -12.95
C LEU A 154 4.78 -1.00 -12.66
N SER A 155 3.96 -2.05 -12.53
CA SER A 155 2.52 -1.92 -12.23
C SER A 155 2.26 -1.34 -10.84
N SER A 156 3.02 -1.78 -9.84
CA SER A 156 2.99 -1.25 -8.47
C SER A 156 3.36 0.23 -8.44
N SER A 157 4.45 0.61 -9.13
CA SER A 157 4.92 1.98 -9.28
C SER A 157 3.87 2.88 -9.92
N MET A 158 3.20 2.43 -10.99
CA MET A 158 2.09 3.15 -11.60
C MET A 158 0.92 3.34 -10.64
N ASN A 159 0.53 2.29 -9.91
CA ASN A 159 -0.58 2.36 -8.96
C ASN A 159 -0.28 3.34 -7.81
N ILE A 160 0.92 3.28 -7.24
CA ILE A 160 1.37 4.18 -6.17
C ILE A 160 1.45 5.62 -6.68
N ALA A 161 1.97 5.84 -7.90
CA ALA A 161 2.08 7.17 -8.49
C ALA A 161 0.73 7.89 -8.64
N ARG A 162 -0.38 7.16 -8.80
CA ARG A 162 -1.73 7.76 -8.83
C ARG A 162 -2.16 8.39 -7.50
N TYR A 163 -1.60 7.93 -6.38
CA TYR A 163 -1.82 8.53 -5.06
C TYR A 163 -0.94 9.75 -4.81
N LEU A 164 -0.06 10.13 -5.75
CA LEU A 164 0.85 11.25 -5.61
C LEU A 164 0.48 12.31 -6.65
N PRO A 165 -0.44 13.24 -6.32
CA PRO A 165 -0.89 14.23 -7.28
C PRO A 165 0.30 15.02 -7.80
N SER A 166 0.32 15.19 -9.13
CA SER A 166 1.44 15.82 -9.83
C SER A 166 1.67 17.28 -9.44
N ASP A 167 0.72 17.90 -8.76
CA ASP A 167 0.72 19.33 -8.45
C ASP A 167 1.30 19.64 -7.07
N THR A 168 1.36 18.63 -6.19
CA THR A 168 1.70 18.84 -4.76
C THR A 168 3.19 18.70 -4.48
N HIS A 169 3.91 17.87 -5.23
CA HIS A 169 5.30 17.51 -4.92
C HIS A 169 6.16 17.45 -6.18
N THR A 170 7.29 18.17 -6.16
CA THR A 170 8.38 17.97 -7.13
C THR A 170 9.03 16.61 -6.90
N LEU A 171 9.62 16.01 -7.94
CA LEU A 171 10.27 14.71 -7.81
C LEU A 171 11.36 14.70 -6.71
N PRO A 172 12.25 15.70 -6.60
CA PRO A 172 13.22 15.77 -5.49
C PRO A 172 12.57 15.81 -4.10
N SER A 173 11.47 16.56 -3.94
CA SER A 173 10.76 16.61 -2.65
C SER A 173 10.16 15.26 -2.25
N LEU A 174 9.65 14.50 -3.22
CA LEU A 174 9.17 13.13 -3.01
C LEU A 174 10.32 12.20 -2.65
N MET A 175 11.47 12.31 -3.33
CA MET A 175 12.66 11.51 -3.04
C MET A 175 13.15 11.73 -1.61
N HIS A 176 13.25 12.99 -1.20
CA HIS A 176 13.61 13.35 0.17
C HIS A 176 12.61 12.78 1.18
N LYS A 177 11.30 12.95 0.92
CA LYS A 177 10.22 12.42 1.77
C LYS A 177 10.32 10.91 1.95
N VAL A 178 10.42 10.16 0.86
CA VAL A 178 10.52 8.69 0.88
C VAL A 178 11.77 8.24 1.64
N THR A 179 12.89 8.92 1.42
CA THR A 179 14.14 8.64 2.14
C THR A 179 13.98 8.86 3.64
N ARG A 180 13.35 9.98 4.04
CA ARG A 180 13.07 10.30 5.45
C ARG A 180 12.13 9.29 6.10
N ILE A 181 11.02 8.92 5.45
CA ILE A 181 10.08 7.90 5.95
C ILE A 181 10.82 6.57 6.15
N LYS A 182 11.61 6.15 5.16
CA LYS A 182 12.38 4.91 5.22
C LYS A 182 13.39 4.92 6.36
N GLN A 183 14.08 6.04 6.57
CA GLN A 183 15.00 6.22 7.69
C GLN A 183 14.26 6.17 9.03
N LEU A 184 13.16 6.90 9.18
CA LEU A 184 12.39 6.95 10.44
C LEU A 184 11.82 5.58 10.83
N LEU A 185 11.26 4.85 9.86
CA LEU A 185 10.59 3.58 10.13
C LEU A 185 11.55 2.38 10.16
N PHE A 186 12.70 2.44 9.48
CA PHE A 186 13.58 1.28 9.31
C PHE A 186 15.05 1.59 9.66
N PHE A 187 15.30 2.55 10.55
CA PHE A 187 16.64 2.96 11.00
C PHE A 187 17.49 1.79 11.53
N SER A 188 16.97 1.04 12.51
CA SER A 188 17.72 -0.02 13.20
C SER A 188 17.52 -1.39 12.53
N PRO A 189 18.54 -2.27 12.47
CA PRO A 189 18.29 -3.70 12.33
C PRO A 189 17.38 -4.12 13.49
N THR A 190 16.25 -4.71 13.15
CA THR A 190 15.26 -5.21 14.10
C THR A 190 15.69 -6.64 14.45
N PRO A 191 16.28 -6.88 15.63
CA PRO A 191 16.91 -8.17 15.94
C PRO A 191 15.91 -9.32 16.07
N ASP A 192 14.61 -9.01 16.11
CA ASP A 192 13.60 -9.96 16.55
C ASP A 192 12.31 -9.81 15.76
N HIS A 193 12.43 -10.19 14.49
CA HIS A 193 11.33 -10.40 13.57
C HIS A 193 10.51 -11.64 13.92
N HIS A 194 11.05 -12.56 14.72
CA HIS A 194 10.32 -13.74 15.15
C HIS A 194 9.12 -13.35 16.01
N LEU A 195 9.28 -12.43 16.97
CA LEU A 195 8.14 -11.91 17.73
C LEU A 195 7.11 -11.21 16.84
N LEU A 196 7.54 -10.37 15.89
CA LEU A 196 6.62 -9.73 14.93
C LEU A 196 5.80 -10.76 14.15
N ILE A 197 6.46 -11.73 13.53
CA ILE A 197 5.81 -12.78 12.74
C ILE A 197 4.89 -13.62 13.62
N LYS A 198 5.30 -13.94 14.85
CA LYS A 198 4.48 -14.66 15.82
C LYS A 198 3.21 -13.88 16.17
N SER A 199 3.32 -12.60 16.49
CA SER A 199 2.18 -11.73 16.77
C SER A 199 1.21 -11.65 15.59
N ILE A 200 1.72 -11.47 14.37
CA ILE A 200 0.90 -11.47 13.14
C ILE A 200 0.15 -12.81 12.98
N ARG A 201 0.82 -13.95 13.15
CA ARG A 201 0.19 -15.27 13.05
C ARG A 201 -0.88 -15.50 14.12
N LEU A 202 -0.65 -14.99 15.34
CA LEU A 202 -1.62 -15.06 16.42
C LEU A 202 -2.89 -14.27 16.05
N MET A 203 -2.72 -13.04 15.55
CA MET A 203 -3.84 -12.24 15.07
C MET A 203 -4.63 -12.97 13.98
N MET A 204 -3.96 -13.46 12.93
CA MET A 204 -4.63 -14.14 11.82
C MET A 204 -5.35 -15.43 12.21
N ARG A 205 -4.87 -16.16 13.22
CA ARG A 205 -5.46 -17.44 13.64
C ARG A 205 -6.63 -17.26 14.61
N HIS A 206 -6.56 -16.25 15.48
CA HIS A 206 -7.39 -16.18 16.68
C HIS A 206 -8.31 -14.96 16.75
N LEU A 207 -8.26 -14.06 15.77
CA LEU A 207 -9.16 -12.92 15.74
C LEU A 207 -10.52 -13.34 15.17
N SER A 208 -11.47 -13.62 16.06
CA SER A 208 -12.87 -13.98 15.73
C SER A 208 -13.88 -12.89 16.08
N ILE A 209 -13.41 -11.67 16.32
CA ILE A 209 -14.24 -10.49 16.66
C ILE A 209 -14.73 -9.82 15.35
N SER A 210 -15.78 -9.01 15.41
CA SER A 210 -16.15 -8.14 14.31
C SER A 210 -14.95 -7.32 13.84
N ILE A 211 -14.69 -7.35 12.55
CA ILE A 211 -13.51 -6.74 11.94
C ILE A 211 -13.87 -5.29 11.64
N ASP A 212 -13.28 -4.34 12.37
CA ASP A 212 -13.33 -2.92 11.97
C ASP A 212 -12.45 -2.66 10.74
N GLU A 213 -12.59 -1.49 10.12
CA GLU A 213 -11.85 -1.12 8.91
C GLU A 213 -10.32 -1.24 9.10
N ASP A 214 -9.79 -0.86 10.26
CA ASP A 214 -8.36 -0.91 10.55
C ASP A 214 -7.86 -2.36 10.64
N LEU A 215 -8.59 -3.24 11.33
CA LEU A 215 -8.28 -4.67 11.35
C LEU A 215 -8.43 -5.30 9.98
N GLN A 216 -9.43 -4.91 9.20
CA GLN A 216 -9.65 -5.44 7.85
C GLN A 216 -8.49 -5.07 6.94
N HIS A 217 -8.05 -3.82 6.96
CA HIS A 217 -6.88 -3.36 6.21
C HIS A 217 -5.60 -4.06 6.68
N THR A 218 -5.45 -4.30 7.98
CA THR A 218 -4.30 -5.00 8.55
C THR A 218 -4.26 -6.47 8.14
N LEU A 219 -5.39 -7.18 8.21
CA LEU A 219 -5.49 -8.58 7.78
C LEU A 219 -5.26 -8.72 6.26
N SER A 220 -5.85 -7.84 5.45
CA SER A 220 -5.60 -7.81 4.00
C SER A 220 -4.13 -7.59 3.68
N PHE A 221 -3.44 -6.74 4.44
CA PHE A 221 -1.99 -6.57 4.31
C PHE A 221 -1.24 -7.88 4.58
N PHE A 222 -1.60 -8.63 5.62
CA PHE A 222 -0.95 -9.90 5.93
C PHE A 222 -1.25 -11.00 4.91
N GLU A 223 -2.48 -11.11 4.42
CA GLU A 223 -2.85 -12.03 3.35
C GLU A 223 -2.03 -11.76 2.08
N LYS A 224 -1.90 -10.48 1.69
CA LYS A 224 -1.04 -10.07 0.58
C LYS A 224 0.42 -10.46 0.80
N LEU A 225 0.94 -10.34 2.02
CA LEU A 225 2.30 -10.79 2.34
C LEU A 225 2.43 -12.31 2.26
N GLN A 226 1.46 -13.06 2.76
CA GLN A 226 1.46 -14.53 2.70
C GLN A 226 1.42 -15.06 1.26
N ALA A 227 0.74 -14.36 0.35
CA ALA A 227 0.69 -14.71 -1.06
C ALA A 227 2.02 -14.47 -1.81
N LYS A 228 2.95 -13.70 -1.25
CA LYS A 228 4.26 -13.43 -1.86
C LYS A 228 5.28 -14.54 -1.52
N PRO A 229 6.27 -14.79 -2.39
CA PRO A 229 7.40 -15.67 -2.07
C PRO A 229 8.11 -15.23 -0.77
N GLY A 230 8.24 -16.14 0.18
CA GLY A 230 8.80 -15.85 1.51
C GLY A 230 7.77 -15.43 2.58
N GLY A 231 6.52 -15.20 2.20
CA GLY A 231 5.41 -14.95 3.13
C GLY A 231 5.68 -13.78 4.08
N LEU A 232 5.32 -13.96 5.37
CA LEU A 232 5.63 -12.99 6.42
C LEU A 232 7.13 -12.78 6.67
N GLY A 233 7.99 -13.69 6.20
CA GLY A 233 9.45 -13.57 6.29
C GLY A 233 9.99 -12.36 5.51
N ILE A 234 9.22 -11.81 4.56
CA ILE A 234 9.53 -10.57 3.86
C ILE A 234 9.75 -9.40 4.83
N LEU A 235 9.04 -9.39 5.97
CA LEU A 235 9.17 -8.37 6.99
C LEU A 235 10.54 -8.37 7.69
N ALA A 236 11.34 -9.43 7.53
CA ALA A 236 12.70 -9.51 8.01
C ALA A 236 13.66 -8.54 7.29
N TYR A 237 13.31 -8.13 6.07
CA TYR A 237 14.19 -7.34 5.22
C TYR A 237 13.65 -5.92 5.07
N LYS A 238 14.38 -4.92 5.60
CA LYS A 238 13.97 -3.50 5.62
C LYS A 238 13.39 -3.00 4.29
N ASN A 239 14.10 -3.25 3.18
CA ASN A 239 13.67 -2.80 1.86
C ASN A 239 12.40 -3.51 1.37
N ALA A 240 12.22 -4.79 1.71
CA ALA A 240 11.06 -5.56 1.29
C ALA A 240 9.83 -5.28 2.18
N ALA A 241 10.05 -5.06 3.48
CA ALA A 241 9.05 -4.57 4.42
C ALA A 241 8.54 -3.18 4.01
N PHE A 242 9.45 -2.24 3.72
CA PHE A 242 9.09 -0.90 3.23
C PHE A 242 8.26 -0.97 1.95
N ARG A 243 8.72 -1.72 0.94
CA ARG A 243 7.97 -1.89 -0.32
C ARG A 243 6.58 -2.46 -0.07
N SER A 244 6.47 -3.52 0.73
CA SER A 244 5.18 -4.14 1.00
C SER A 244 4.23 -3.22 1.77
N LEU A 245 4.75 -2.40 2.69
CA LEU A 245 3.98 -1.40 3.41
C LEU A 245 3.44 -0.34 2.46
N ILE A 246 4.27 0.25 1.60
CA ILE A 246 3.84 1.28 0.64
C ILE A 246 2.90 0.72 -0.43
N GLU A 247 3.09 -0.52 -0.86
CA GLU A 247 2.18 -1.18 -1.81
C GLU A 247 0.77 -1.35 -1.26
N SER A 248 0.65 -1.70 0.03
CA SER A 248 -0.64 -1.87 0.68
C SER A 248 -1.24 -0.55 1.16
N PHE A 249 -0.40 0.43 1.51
CA PHE A 249 -0.81 1.71 2.09
C PHE A 249 -0.16 2.88 1.33
N PRO A 250 -0.46 3.08 0.03
CA PRO A 250 0.19 4.10 -0.79
C PRO A 250 -0.10 5.53 -0.30
N ARG A 251 -1.24 5.74 0.38
CA ARG A 251 -1.60 7.01 1.00
C ARG A 251 -0.63 7.46 2.09
N LEU A 252 0.21 6.57 2.65
CA LEU A 252 1.26 6.95 3.61
C LEU A 252 2.22 8.01 3.04
N LEU A 253 2.46 7.99 1.73
CA LEU A 253 3.36 8.96 1.08
C LEU A 253 2.76 10.38 0.97
N GLN A 254 1.46 10.53 1.23
CA GLN A 254 0.79 11.84 1.28
C GLN A 254 0.95 12.51 2.65
N LEU A 255 1.17 11.72 3.71
CA LEU A 255 1.27 12.24 5.07
C LEU A 255 2.56 13.06 5.27
N SER A 256 2.51 14.00 6.23
CA SER A 256 3.64 14.86 6.57
C SER A 256 4.67 14.10 7.42
N VAL A 257 5.94 14.17 7.04
CA VAL A 257 7.02 13.52 7.81
C VAL A 257 7.19 14.18 9.17
N ASP A 258 7.27 15.51 9.20
CA ASP A 258 7.61 16.25 10.40
C ASP A 258 6.39 16.51 11.28
N ASN A 259 5.21 16.72 10.69
CA ASN A 259 3.99 17.04 11.46
C ASN A 259 3.12 15.82 11.78
N HIS A 260 3.39 14.64 11.19
CA HIS A 260 2.56 13.45 11.38
C HIS A 260 3.36 12.23 11.82
N PHE A 261 4.32 11.76 11.01
CA PHE A 261 5.13 10.60 11.37
C PHE A 261 5.96 10.86 12.64
N THR A 262 6.68 11.98 12.68
CA THR A 262 7.60 12.28 13.79
C THR A 262 6.90 12.34 15.16
N PRO A 263 5.75 13.03 15.32
CA PRO A 263 5.01 13.05 16.58
C PRO A 263 4.51 11.66 17.01
N ILE A 264 4.00 10.84 16.08
CA ILE A 264 3.54 9.47 16.38
C ILE A 264 4.70 8.61 16.90
N LEU A 265 5.84 8.63 16.21
CA LEU A 265 7.01 7.84 16.60
C LEU A 265 7.59 8.30 17.94
N HIS A 266 7.65 9.61 18.16
CA HIS A 266 8.12 10.18 19.44
C HIS A 266 7.18 9.82 20.59
N PHE A 267 5.87 9.83 20.35
CA PHE A 267 4.90 9.40 21.36
C PHE A 267 5.04 7.93 21.73
N LEU A 268 5.17 7.03 20.73
CA LEU A 268 5.39 5.60 20.99
C LEU A 268 6.69 5.35 21.77
N HIS A 269 7.75 6.09 21.46
CA HIS A 269 8.99 6.05 22.22
C HIS A 269 8.76 6.46 23.69
N ASN A 270 8.08 7.58 23.92
CA ASN A 270 7.80 8.09 25.27
C ASN A 270 6.78 7.24 26.05
N PHE A 271 5.96 6.46 25.34
CA PHE A 271 5.10 5.44 25.94
C PHE A 271 5.91 4.26 26.52
N GLY A 272 7.20 4.15 26.19
CA GLY A 272 8.11 3.12 26.69
C GLY A 272 8.48 2.05 25.65
N ILE A 273 8.11 2.23 24.39
CA ILE A 273 8.46 1.30 23.32
C ILE A 273 9.87 1.63 22.83
N PRO A 274 10.83 0.68 22.87
CA PRO A 274 12.17 0.93 22.35
C PRO A 274 12.13 1.32 20.86
N THR A 275 12.93 2.32 20.45
CA THR A 275 12.93 2.86 19.07
C THR A 275 13.08 1.77 18.01
N PHE A 276 13.92 0.76 18.27
CA PHE A 276 14.15 -0.36 17.36
C PHE A 276 12.98 -1.35 17.28
N ARG A 277 11.94 -1.22 18.10
CA ARG A 277 10.73 -2.06 18.09
C ARG A 277 9.50 -1.33 17.55
N ILE A 278 9.53 -0.01 17.43
CA ILE A 278 8.40 0.79 16.93
C ILE A 278 7.97 0.32 15.53
N SER A 279 8.94 0.01 14.67
CA SER A 279 8.70 -0.52 13.33
C SER A 279 7.92 -1.83 13.33
N ASN A 280 8.11 -2.69 14.34
CA ASN A 280 7.36 -3.93 14.48
C ASN A 280 5.89 -3.66 14.77
N ILE A 281 5.59 -2.69 15.65
CA ILE A 281 4.20 -2.29 15.93
C ILE A 281 3.55 -1.75 14.67
N ILE A 282 4.27 -0.91 13.92
CA ILE A 282 3.80 -0.35 12.65
C ILE A 282 3.53 -1.43 11.62
N LEU A 283 4.43 -2.40 11.46
CA LEU A 283 4.21 -3.51 10.54
C LEU A 283 3.10 -4.46 11.00
N ALA A 284 2.86 -4.55 12.32
CA ALA A 284 1.81 -5.40 12.88
C ALA A 284 0.43 -4.73 12.91
N PHE A 285 0.36 -3.40 12.81
CA PHE A 285 -0.90 -2.68 12.76
C PHE A 285 -0.79 -1.37 11.95
N PRO A 286 -0.48 -1.43 10.63
CA PRO A 286 -0.19 -0.25 9.81
C PRO A 286 -1.19 0.92 9.89
N PRO A 287 -2.51 0.69 10.08
CA PRO A 287 -3.48 1.78 10.19
C PRO A 287 -3.16 2.83 11.26
N LEU A 288 -2.37 2.48 12.29
CA LEU A 288 -1.97 3.43 13.33
C LEU A 288 -1.28 4.69 12.78
N LEU A 289 -0.65 4.59 11.60
CA LEU A 289 0.02 5.69 10.94
C LEU A 289 -0.94 6.67 10.28
N PHE A 290 -2.23 6.37 10.17
CA PHE A 290 -3.24 7.29 9.64
C PHE A 290 -3.98 8.06 10.73
N TRP A 291 -3.82 7.66 11.98
CA TRP A 291 -4.46 8.34 13.11
C TRP A 291 -3.75 9.64 13.43
N ASP A 292 -4.52 10.63 13.90
CA ASP A 292 -3.94 11.77 14.56
C ASP A 292 -3.35 11.38 15.92
N LEU A 293 -2.51 12.27 16.46
CA LEU A 293 -1.82 12.03 17.73
C LEU A 293 -2.80 11.91 18.91
N GLN A 294 -3.92 12.63 18.90
CA GLN A 294 -4.89 12.65 20.00
C GLN A 294 -5.63 11.31 20.11
N LEU A 295 -6.02 10.74 18.96
CA LEU A 295 -6.63 9.44 18.87
C LEU A 295 -5.68 8.35 19.35
N LEU A 296 -4.42 8.38 18.90
CA LEU A 296 -3.41 7.43 19.36
C LEU A 296 -3.18 7.52 20.88
N GLN A 297 -3.12 8.74 21.43
CA GLN A 297 -3.00 8.97 22.87
C GLN A 297 -4.18 8.38 23.63
N THR A 298 -5.40 8.70 23.22
CA THR A 298 -6.63 8.21 23.85
C THR A 298 -6.64 6.69 23.89
N ARG A 299 -6.37 6.04 22.74
CA ARG A 299 -6.36 4.58 22.63
C ARG A 299 -5.29 3.91 23.50
N LEU A 300 -4.11 4.53 23.63
CA LEU A 300 -3.03 3.99 24.44
C LEU A 300 -3.21 4.24 25.94
N LEU A 301 -3.86 5.35 26.33
CA LEU A 301 -4.12 5.67 27.73
C LEU A 301 -5.18 4.77 28.35
N VAL A 302 -6.17 4.29 27.57
CA VAL A 302 -7.15 3.28 28.03
C VAL A 302 -6.45 2.03 28.58
N PHE A 303 -5.30 1.62 28.03
CA PHE A 303 -4.58 0.48 28.58
C PHE A 303 -4.09 0.71 30.00
N LYS A 304 -3.78 1.95 30.40
CA LYS A 304 -3.35 2.24 31.77
C LYS A 304 -4.46 2.03 32.79
N GLU A 305 -5.72 1.95 32.36
CA GLU A 305 -6.85 1.59 33.21
C GLU A 305 -6.92 0.08 33.46
N ILE A 306 -6.22 -0.73 32.66
CA ILE A 306 -6.07 -2.17 32.88
C ILE A 306 -5.00 -2.38 33.96
N ASP A 307 -5.38 -2.96 35.10
CA ASP A 307 -4.44 -3.30 36.17
C ASP A 307 -3.62 -4.54 35.78
N LEU A 308 -2.44 -4.30 35.20
CA LEU A 308 -1.47 -5.34 34.86
C LEU A 308 -0.50 -5.56 36.03
N PRO A 309 -0.14 -6.82 36.37
CA PRO A 309 0.76 -7.12 37.49
C PRO A 309 2.10 -6.38 37.43
N ASP A 310 2.68 -6.26 36.22
CA ASP A 310 3.97 -5.62 35.99
C ASP A 310 3.84 -4.17 35.49
N LYS A 311 2.62 -3.71 35.20
CA LYS A 311 2.31 -2.41 34.56
C LYS A 311 3.11 -2.11 33.27
N ASP A 312 3.61 -3.16 32.61
CA ASP A 312 4.40 -3.06 31.38
C ASP A 312 3.49 -3.06 30.13
N TYR A 313 2.78 -1.94 29.94
CA TYR A 313 1.89 -1.73 28.80
C TYR A 313 2.64 -1.70 27.45
N ALA A 314 3.92 -1.32 27.46
CA ALA A 314 4.75 -1.32 26.25
C ALA A 314 5.00 -2.75 25.76
N LYS A 315 5.36 -3.67 26.66
CA LYS A 315 5.49 -5.10 26.35
C LYS A 315 4.17 -5.72 25.89
N LEU A 316 3.06 -5.31 26.51
CA LEU A 316 1.74 -5.76 26.09
C LEU A 316 1.46 -5.37 24.64
N LEU A 317 1.66 -4.09 24.31
CA LEU A 317 1.42 -3.58 22.96
C LEU A 317 2.35 -4.23 21.93
N LEU A 318 3.60 -4.51 22.29
CA LEU A 318 4.54 -5.24 21.42
C LEU A 318 4.06 -6.64 21.06
N LYS A 319 3.39 -7.33 22.01
CA LYS A 319 2.86 -8.67 21.79
C LYS A 319 1.53 -8.62 21.04
N TYR A 320 0.69 -7.62 21.33
CA TYR A 320 -0.68 -7.50 20.83
C TYR A 320 -1.00 -6.11 20.23
N PRO A 321 -0.38 -5.71 19.10
CA PRO A 321 -0.61 -4.41 18.47
C PRO A 321 -2.06 -4.13 18.06
N TRP A 322 -2.82 -5.19 17.77
CA TRP A 322 -4.23 -5.09 17.39
C TRP A 322 -5.13 -4.59 18.51
N LEU A 323 -4.70 -4.63 19.78
CA LEU A 323 -5.48 -4.06 20.89
C LEU A 323 -5.85 -2.58 20.67
N LEU A 324 -5.14 -1.89 19.78
CA LEU A 324 -5.45 -0.53 19.38
C LEU A 324 -6.76 -0.40 18.58
N SER A 325 -7.26 -1.46 17.95
CA SER A 325 -8.46 -1.38 17.10
C SER A 325 -9.71 -1.00 17.90
N THR A 326 -10.67 -0.37 17.21
CA THR A 326 -11.97 -0.01 17.78
C THR A 326 -12.73 -1.22 18.26
N SER A 327 -12.87 -2.25 17.42
CA SER A 327 -13.73 -3.38 17.74
C SER A 327 -13.22 -4.17 18.94
N ILE A 328 -11.89 -4.21 19.13
CA ILE A 328 -11.30 -4.86 20.29
C ILE A 328 -11.50 -4.03 21.56
N GLN A 329 -11.33 -2.71 21.47
CA GLN A 329 -11.58 -1.82 22.60
C GLN A 329 -13.06 -1.85 23.03
N GLU A 330 -13.98 -1.77 22.08
CA GLU A 330 -15.42 -1.85 22.32
C GLU A 330 -15.80 -3.21 22.92
N ASN A 331 -15.36 -4.31 22.33
CA ASN A 331 -15.62 -5.65 22.86
C ASN A 331 -15.06 -5.81 24.29
N TYR A 332 -13.89 -5.24 24.58
CA TYR A 332 -13.34 -5.25 25.95
C TYR A 332 -14.22 -4.45 26.93
N THR A 333 -14.68 -3.26 26.53
CA THR A 333 -15.58 -2.46 27.37
C THR A 333 -16.91 -3.15 27.62
N GLU A 334 -17.48 -3.83 26.61
CA GLU A 334 -18.71 -4.61 26.76
C GLU A 334 -18.53 -5.79 27.71
N LEU A 335 -17.42 -6.52 27.59
CA LEU A 335 -17.09 -7.62 28.50
C LEU A 335 -16.91 -7.14 29.95
N LEU A 336 -16.25 -6.00 30.14
CA LEU A 336 -16.15 -5.40 31.48
C LEU A 336 -17.53 -5.01 32.02
N ALA A 337 -18.34 -4.29 31.25
CA ALA A 337 -19.69 -3.87 31.66
C ALA A 337 -20.58 -5.07 32.03
N PHE A 338 -20.53 -6.14 31.22
CA PHE A 338 -21.21 -7.39 31.51
C PHE A 338 -20.71 -8.03 32.82
N SER A 339 -19.39 -8.07 33.03
CA SER A 339 -18.81 -8.65 34.25
C SER A 339 -19.23 -7.89 35.52
N TYR A 340 -19.31 -6.55 35.44
CA TYR A 340 -19.83 -5.69 36.50
C TYR A 340 -21.31 -5.96 36.76
N SER A 341 -22.10 -6.13 35.70
CA SER A 341 -23.53 -6.47 35.79
C SER A 341 -23.78 -7.80 36.52
N ILE A 342 -22.89 -8.79 36.33
CA ILE A 342 -23.00 -10.12 36.95
C ILE A 342 -22.30 -10.17 38.33
N LYS A 343 -21.67 -9.08 38.79
CA LYS A 343 -20.90 -9.00 40.06
C LYS A 343 -19.75 -10.01 40.17
N VAL A 344 -19.22 -10.51 39.06
CA VAL A 344 -18.07 -11.44 39.06
C VAL A 344 -16.80 -10.65 38.74
N LEU A 345 -16.43 -9.77 39.68
CA LEU A 345 -15.24 -8.91 39.56
C LEU A 345 -13.91 -9.69 39.64
N SER A 346 -13.93 -10.90 40.20
CA SER A 346 -12.70 -11.65 40.52
C SER A 346 -12.10 -12.45 39.36
N TRP A 347 -12.92 -12.97 38.44
CA TRP A 347 -12.43 -13.92 37.42
C TRP A 347 -12.01 -13.26 36.11
N LEU A 348 -12.52 -12.06 35.77
CA LEU A 348 -12.18 -11.41 34.50
C LEU A 348 -10.73 -10.91 34.48
N HIS A 349 -10.25 -10.26 35.56
CA HIS A 349 -8.85 -9.82 35.66
C HIS A 349 -7.86 -11.00 35.51
N VAL A 350 -8.18 -12.14 36.12
CA VAL A 350 -7.40 -13.37 36.00
C VAL A 350 -7.48 -13.97 34.59
N SER A 351 -8.66 -13.94 33.97
CA SER A 351 -8.88 -14.47 32.63
C SER A 351 -8.24 -13.62 31.53
N ILE A 352 -8.17 -12.30 31.69
CA ILE A 352 -7.47 -11.37 30.79
C ILE A 352 -5.96 -11.60 30.87
N SER A 353 -5.42 -11.75 32.09
CA SER A 353 -4.03 -12.18 32.28
C SER A 353 -3.77 -13.53 31.60
N PHE A 354 -4.72 -14.47 31.68
CA PHE A 354 -4.63 -15.79 31.04
C PHE A 354 -4.70 -15.73 29.50
N TRP A 355 -5.59 -14.91 28.93
CA TRP A 355 -5.71 -14.66 27.48
C TRP A 355 -4.49 -13.96 26.90
N MET A 356 -3.85 -13.08 27.69
CA MET A 356 -2.61 -12.38 27.32
C MET A 356 -1.34 -13.23 27.53
N HIS A 357 -1.43 -14.37 28.22
CA HIS A 357 -0.32 -15.30 28.41
C HIS A 357 -0.35 -16.53 27.48
N MET A 358 -1.51 -16.93 26.97
CA MET A 358 -1.63 -17.89 25.85
C MET A 358 -1.23 -17.26 24.50
#